data_AF-H1KC79-F1
#
_entry.id   AF-H1KC79-F1
#
_cell.length_a   1.000
_cell.length_b   1.000
_cell.length_c   1.000
_cell.angle_alpha   90.00
_cell.angle_beta   90.00
_cell.angle_gamma   90.00
#
_symmetry.space_group_name_H-M   'P 1'
#
loop_
_entity.id
_entity.type
_entity.pdbx_description
1 polymer ?
#
loop_
_entity_poly.entity_id
_entity_poly.type
_entity_poly.pdbx_seq_one_letter_code
_entity_poly.pdbx_strand_id
1 'polypeptide(L)'
;MALTDKQARFVDEYLVDLNVTQAAIRAGYSKASAHSVGHETLKNPEVAAVIAEAKKARSERTQITQDDVLRFWRSVGTADPNEVVQYRRGCCRYCYGNDHLYQFTAAELARAQAIISDGKPYKGDREHIVSLDNHGGLGFDAKRDPNPDCPECFGEGVGRMHALDSRKLTGAAKVLYRGAKYTKDGLEIQMEDRAKAWENVAKHLGMFTEKVEMSGSMSLNVTPDDAEL
;
A
#
# COMPACT_ATOMS: atom_id res chain seq x y z
N MET A 1 10.02 5.31 45.91
CA MET A 1 11.47 5.03 45.92
C MET A 1 12.04 5.47 44.57
N ALA A 2 13.36 5.57 44.46
CA ALA A 2 14.02 5.94 43.20
C ALA A 2 14.36 4.66 42.42
N LEU A 3 14.25 4.69 41.09
CA LEU A 3 14.65 3.56 40.25
C LEU A 3 16.12 3.24 40.46
N THR A 4 16.44 1.94 40.47
CA THR A 4 17.85 1.50 40.41
C THR A 4 18.45 1.83 39.03
N ASP A 5 19.77 1.97 38.95
CA ASP A 5 20.47 2.28 37.70
C ASP A 5 20.16 1.29 36.57
N LYS A 6 20.00 -0.01 36.91
CA LYS A 6 19.61 -1.05 35.94
C LYS A 6 18.18 -0.89 35.46
N GLN A 7 17.25 -0.52 36.34
CA GLN A 7 15.86 -0.26 35.95
C GLN A 7 15.73 1.02 35.12
N ALA A 8 16.46 2.08 35.47
CA ALA A 8 16.50 3.32 34.69
C ALA A 8 17.01 3.03 33.27
N ARG A 9 18.13 2.31 33.15
CA ARG A 9 18.69 1.90 31.85
C ARG A 9 17.75 0.97 31.08
N PHE A 10 17.02 0.09 31.76
CA PHE A 10 15.98 -0.72 31.15
C PHE A 10 14.86 0.13 30.54
N VAL A 11 14.39 1.16 31.26
CA VAL A 11 13.37 2.09 30.75
C VAL A 11 13.85 2.80 29.49
N ASP A 12 15.06 3.34 29.51
CA ASP A 12 15.65 4.05 28.37
C ASP A 12 15.71 3.15 27.13
N GLU A 13 16.22 1.93 27.29
CA GLU A 13 16.35 0.95 26.22
C GLU A 13 14.99 0.43 25.73
N TYR A 14 14.03 0.24 26.63
CA TYR A 14 12.68 -0.22 26.28
C TYR A 14 11.92 0.84 25.48
N LEU A 15 12.11 2.12 25.77
CA LEU A 15 11.44 3.19 25.04
C LEU A 15 11.96 3.34 23.59
N VAL A 16 13.11 2.77 23.24
CA VAL A 16 13.65 2.81 21.88
C VAL A 16 12.81 1.95 20.92
N ASP A 17 12.55 0.68 21.26
CA ASP A 17 11.93 -0.29 20.35
C ASP A 17 10.75 -1.08 20.94
N LEU A 18 10.40 -0.80 22.21
CA LEU A 18 9.37 -1.50 22.98
C LEU A 18 9.59 -3.02 23.06
N ASN A 19 10.83 -3.48 22.91
CA ASN A 19 11.21 -4.87 23.02
C ASN A 19 11.72 -5.19 24.43
N VAL A 20 10.91 -5.91 25.20
CA VAL A 20 11.16 -6.25 26.61
C VAL A 20 12.50 -6.98 26.78
N THR A 21 12.72 -8.04 26.00
CA THR A 21 13.89 -8.91 26.13
C THR A 21 15.17 -8.18 25.74
N GLN A 22 15.16 -7.44 24.63
CA GLN A 22 16.34 -6.70 24.17
C GLN A 22 16.68 -5.53 25.10
N ALA A 23 15.68 -4.86 25.65
CA ALA A 23 15.89 -3.82 26.66
C ALA A 23 16.58 -4.37 27.91
N ALA A 24 16.17 -5.54 28.41
CA ALA A 24 16.82 -6.18 29.55
C ALA A 24 18.28 -6.56 29.26
N ILE A 25 18.60 -7.08 28.07
CA ILE A 25 19.97 -7.40 27.70
C ILE A 25 20.84 -6.13 27.69
N ARG A 26 20.35 -5.04 27.07
CA ARG A 26 21.10 -3.78 26.96
C ARG A 26 21.23 -3.03 28.28
N ALA A 27 20.29 -3.24 29.20
CA ALA A 27 20.37 -2.74 30.58
C ALA A 27 21.35 -3.53 31.48
N GLY A 28 21.95 -4.61 30.98
CA GLY A 28 22.97 -5.38 31.69
C GLY A 28 22.40 -6.52 32.55
N TYR A 29 21.20 -7.02 32.22
CA TYR A 29 20.70 -8.29 32.77
C TYR A 29 21.30 -9.47 32.00
N SER A 30 21.36 -10.64 32.65
CA SER A 30 21.84 -11.87 32.03
C SER A 30 20.99 -12.22 30.81
N LYS A 31 21.64 -12.58 29.70
CA LYS A 31 20.95 -13.02 28.48
C LYS A 31 20.03 -14.22 28.73
N ALA A 32 20.42 -15.12 29.64
CA ALA A 32 19.64 -16.31 29.95
C ALA A 32 18.32 -16.00 30.68
N SER A 33 18.26 -14.90 31.43
CA SER A 33 17.08 -14.50 32.21
C SER A 33 16.42 -13.19 31.73
N ALA A 34 16.92 -12.58 30.66
CA ALA A 34 16.46 -11.29 30.17
C ALA A 34 14.96 -11.25 29.86
N HIS A 35 14.41 -12.35 29.34
CA HIS A 35 12.98 -12.44 29.06
C HIS A 35 12.13 -12.37 30.34
N SER A 36 12.42 -13.23 31.33
CA SER A 36 11.67 -13.26 32.59
C SER A 36 11.87 -11.99 33.42
N VAL A 37 13.13 -11.57 33.59
CA VAL A 37 13.47 -10.37 34.37
C VAL A 37 12.93 -9.10 33.72
N GLY A 38 12.92 -9.00 32.38
CA GLY A 38 12.34 -7.87 31.69
C GLY A 38 10.82 -7.75 31.92
N HIS A 39 10.09 -8.85 31.84
CA HIS A 39 8.65 -8.87 32.14
C HIS A 39 8.33 -8.58 33.62
N GLU A 40 9.16 -9.06 34.54
CA GLU A 40 9.05 -8.72 35.97
C GLU A 40 9.31 -7.24 36.21
N THR A 41 10.36 -6.69 35.58
CA THR A 41 10.74 -5.27 35.67
C THR A 41 9.62 -4.36 35.17
N LEU A 42 8.90 -4.76 34.11
CA LEU A 42 7.72 -4.02 33.61
C LEU A 42 6.53 -4.02 34.57
N LYS A 43 6.38 -5.04 35.42
CA LYS A 43 5.30 -5.10 36.42
C LYS A 43 5.59 -4.25 37.65
N ASN A 44 6.83 -3.78 37.83
CA ASN A 44 7.18 -2.89 38.92
C ASN A 44 6.43 -1.54 38.74
N PRO A 45 5.62 -1.10 39.72
CA PRO A 45 4.83 0.13 39.60
C PRO A 45 5.65 1.39 39.30
N GLU A 46 6.87 1.50 39.83
CA GLU A 46 7.73 2.67 39.63
C GLU A 46 8.27 2.72 38.19
N VAL A 47 8.69 1.57 37.66
CA VAL A 47 9.12 1.43 36.26
C VAL A 47 7.95 1.71 35.32
N ALA A 48 6.78 1.13 35.60
CA ALA A 48 5.58 1.34 34.80
C ALA A 48 5.15 2.82 34.78
N ALA A 49 5.25 3.53 35.92
CA ALA A 49 4.95 4.95 36.03
C ALA A 49 5.90 5.80 35.17
N VAL A 50 7.22 5.53 35.20
CA VAL A 50 8.18 6.27 34.36
C VAL A 50 7.96 6.00 32.88
N ILE A 51 7.68 4.75 32.49
CA ILE A 51 7.35 4.42 31.10
C ILE A 51 6.07 5.15 30.67
N ALA A 52 5.04 5.21 31.52
CA ALA A 52 3.80 5.91 31.24
C ALA A 52 4.04 7.41 31.03
N GLU A 53 4.81 8.06 31.92
CA GLU A 53 5.16 9.47 31.81
C GLU A 53 6.00 9.75 30.55
N ALA A 54 6.98 8.89 30.24
CA ALA A 54 7.80 9.03 29.05
C ALA A 54 7.00 8.82 27.75
N LYS A 55 6.03 7.89 27.74
CA LYS A 55 5.09 7.71 26.64
C LYS A 55 4.20 8.94 26.46
N LYS A 56 3.73 9.53 27.55
CA LYS A 56 2.96 10.77 27.56
C LYS A 56 3.77 11.95 27.01
N ALA A 57 4.98 12.18 27.54
CA ALA A 57 5.89 13.22 27.05
C ALA A 57 6.26 13.03 25.57
N ARG A 58 6.43 11.78 25.09
CA ARG A 58 6.62 11.49 23.66
C ARG A 58 5.39 11.89 22.85
N SER A 59 4.19 11.52 23.29
CA SER A 59 2.94 11.86 22.61
C SER A 59 2.73 13.37 22.54
N GLU A 60 3.04 14.09 23.62
CA GLU A 60 3.00 15.56 23.67
C GLU A 60 4.01 16.19 22.70
N ARG A 61 5.23 15.63 22.62
CA ARG A 61 6.28 16.12 21.70
C ARG A 61 5.95 15.86 20.23
N THR A 62 5.46 14.68 19.89
CA THR A 62 5.16 14.32 18.49
C THR A 62 3.80 14.82 18.03
N GLN A 63 2.89 15.13 18.96
CA GLN A 63 1.52 15.57 18.69
C GLN A 63 0.72 14.61 17.80
N ILE A 64 1.14 13.33 17.75
CA ILE A 64 0.43 12.26 17.04
C ILE A 64 -0.40 11.50 18.06
N THR A 65 -1.71 11.61 17.94
CA THR A 65 -2.69 10.91 18.77
C THR A 65 -3.08 9.57 18.17
N GLN A 66 -3.74 8.71 18.95
CA GLN A 66 -4.32 7.47 18.42
C GLN A 66 -5.38 7.79 17.33
N ASP A 67 -6.14 8.87 17.51
CA ASP A 67 -7.12 9.32 16.53
C ASP A 67 -6.47 9.74 15.21
N ASP A 68 -5.28 10.33 15.22
CA ASP A 68 -4.53 10.65 13.99
C ASP A 68 -4.19 9.39 13.20
N VAL A 69 -3.71 8.36 13.88
CA VAL A 69 -3.36 7.07 13.27
C VAL A 69 -4.61 6.38 12.71
N LEU A 70 -5.73 6.42 13.44
CA LEU A 70 -7.00 5.88 12.97
C LEU A 70 -7.55 6.66 11.76
N ARG A 71 -7.46 8.00 11.77
CA ARG A 71 -7.83 8.84 10.63
C ARG A 71 -7.00 8.51 9.40
N PHE A 72 -5.70 8.29 9.57
CA PHE A 72 -4.82 7.85 8.47
C PHE A 72 -5.26 6.50 7.90
N TRP A 73 -5.42 5.47 8.74
CA TRP A 73 -5.81 4.15 8.27
C TRP A 73 -7.21 4.14 7.64
N ARG A 74 -8.16 4.89 8.22
CA ARG A 74 -9.47 5.08 7.62
C ARG A 74 -9.34 5.72 6.23
N SER A 75 -8.54 6.77 6.09
CA SER A 75 -8.31 7.44 4.80
C SER A 75 -7.75 6.49 3.75
N VAL A 76 -6.77 5.65 4.10
CA VAL A 76 -6.24 4.61 3.19
C VAL A 76 -7.33 3.59 2.85
N GLY A 77 -8.01 3.04 3.85
CA GLY A 77 -9.01 1.99 3.68
C GLY A 77 -10.21 2.41 2.81
N THR A 78 -10.68 3.66 2.97
CA THR A 78 -11.81 4.22 2.21
C THR A 78 -11.42 4.80 0.85
N ALA A 79 -10.13 4.97 0.54
CA ALA A 79 -9.71 5.57 -0.72
C ALA A 79 -10.17 4.75 -1.93
N ASP A 80 -10.62 5.43 -2.98
CA ASP A 80 -10.95 4.82 -4.28
C ASP A 80 -9.68 4.69 -5.14
N PRO A 81 -9.23 3.46 -5.48
CA PRO A 81 -8.09 3.27 -6.38
C PRO A 81 -8.26 3.92 -7.75
N ASN A 82 -9.50 4.12 -8.23
CA ASN A 82 -9.76 4.79 -9.50
C ASN A 82 -9.42 6.28 -9.48
N GLU A 83 -9.25 6.90 -8.31
CA GLU A 83 -8.72 8.25 -8.21
C GLU A 83 -7.20 8.30 -8.43
N VAL A 84 -6.52 7.14 -8.45
CA VAL A 84 -5.08 7.01 -8.68
C VAL A 84 -4.79 6.42 -10.06
N VAL A 85 -5.43 5.31 -10.41
CA VAL A 85 -5.26 4.62 -11.69
C VAL A 85 -6.57 4.03 -12.16
N GLN A 86 -6.92 4.26 -13.42
CA GLN A 86 -8.16 3.79 -14.02
C GLN A 86 -7.88 2.81 -15.14
N TYR A 87 -8.70 1.78 -15.24
CA TYR A 87 -8.80 1.01 -16.48
C TYR A 87 -9.92 1.61 -17.33
N ARG A 88 -9.55 2.38 -18.36
CA ARG A 88 -10.52 3.06 -19.24
C ARG A 88 -10.70 2.27 -20.53
N ARG A 89 -11.93 2.08 -20.95
CA ARG A 89 -12.27 1.58 -22.29
C ARG A 89 -12.66 2.77 -23.16
N GLY A 90 -11.95 2.94 -24.26
CA GLY A 90 -12.29 3.93 -25.29
C GLY A 90 -12.41 3.25 -26.65
N CYS A 91 -12.79 4.00 -27.66
CA CYS A 91 -13.09 3.45 -28.97
C CYS A 91 -11.86 2.78 -29.62
N CYS A 92 -12.12 1.78 -30.46
CA CYS A 92 -11.10 1.22 -31.33
C CYS A 92 -10.87 2.14 -32.54
N ARG A 93 -9.85 1.84 -33.34
CA ARG A 93 -9.47 2.64 -34.52
C ARG A 93 -10.51 2.67 -35.63
N TYR A 94 -11.51 1.80 -35.57
CA TYR A 94 -12.52 1.58 -36.60
C TYR A 94 -13.93 2.02 -36.16
N CYS A 95 -14.11 2.38 -34.87
CA CYS A 95 -15.42 2.68 -34.30
C CYS A 95 -16.18 3.78 -35.03
N TYR A 96 -15.48 4.83 -35.45
CA TYR A 96 -16.08 6.01 -36.04
C TYR A 96 -15.52 6.35 -37.43
N GLY A 97 -14.77 5.42 -38.02
CA GLY A 97 -14.28 5.59 -39.38
C GLY A 97 -15.40 5.46 -40.38
N ASN A 98 -15.29 6.18 -41.49
CA ASN A 98 -16.18 5.98 -42.63
C ASN A 98 -16.12 4.50 -43.03
N ASP A 99 -17.29 3.85 -43.14
CA ASP A 99 -17.43 2.41 -43.40
C ASP A 99 -16.66 1.49 -42.43
N HIS A 100 -16.45 1.95 -41.19
CA HIS A 100 -15.63 1.28 -40.19
C HIS A 100 -14.18 1.01 -40.65
N LEU A 101 -13.65 1.83 -41.54
CA LEU A 101 -12.25 1.77 -41.94
C LEU A 101 -11.34 2.45 -40.89
N TYR A 102 -10.04 2.18 -40.97
CA TYR A 102 -9.07 2.65 -39.98
C TYR A 102 -8.99 4.18 -39.92
N GLN A 103 -9.15 4.77 -38.73
CA GLN A 103 -9.02 6.20 -38.52
C GLN A 103 -7.60 6.60 -38.09
N PHE A 104 -7.08 7.60 -38.78
CA PHE A 104 -5.80 8.23 -38.44
C PHE A 104 -6.01 9.48 -37.58
N THR A 105 -5.03 9.80 -36.74
CA THR A 105 -4.83 11.20 -36.34
C THR A 105 -4.12 11.96 -37.46
N ALA A 106 -4.28 13.28 -37.51
CA ALA A 106 -3.64 14.10 -38.55
C ALA A 106 -2.11 13.92 -38.57
N ALA A 107 -1.48 13.85 -37.40
CA ALA A 107 -0.04 13.64 -37.27
C ALA A 107 0.40 12.22 -37.66
N GLU A 108 -0.43 11.20 -37.46
CA GLU A 108 -0.13 9.84 -37.94
C GLU A 108 -0.21 9.75 -39.46
N LEU A 109 -1.26 10.31 -40.09
CA LEU A 109 -1.39 10.28 -41.53
C LEU A 109 -0.25 11.03 -42.22
N ALA A 110 0.10 12.22 -41.73
CA ALA A 110 1.23 12.99 -42.28
C ALA A 110 2.57 12.22 -42.17
N ARG A 111 2.81 11.53 -41.04
CA ARG A 111 3.99 10.67 -40.88
C ARG A 111 3.96 9.49 -41.84
N ALA A 112 2.80 8.85 -42.01
CA ALA A 112 2.64 7.74 -42.93
C ALA A 112 2.89 8.16 -44.39
N GLN A 113 2.37 9.32 -44.80
CA GLN A 113 2.59 9.90 -46.13
C GLN A 113 4.06 10.23 -46.38
N ALA A 114 4.76 10.82 -45.40
CA ALA A 114 6.18 11.12 -45.51
C ALA A 114 7.04 9.84 -45.67
N ILE A 115 6.76 8.81 -44.86
CA ILE A 115 7.48 7.53 -44.91
C ILE A 115 7.31 6.86 -46.29
N ILE A 116 6.10 6.89 -46.85
CA ILE A 116 5.80 6.36 -48.18
C ILE A 116 6.47 7.17 -49.29
N SER A 117 6.48 8.50 -49.16
CA SER A 117 7.18 9.39 -50.09
C SER A 117 8.68 9.12 -50.13
N ASP A 118 9.27 8.68 -49.00
CA ASP A 118 10.66 8.22 -48.91
C ASP A 118 10.88 6.78 -49.42
N GLY A 119 9.86 6.17 -50.05
CA GLY A 119 9.92 4.81 -50.61
C GLY A 119 9.90 3.70 -49.56
N LYS A 120 9.56 4.00 -48.31
CA LYS A 120 9.49 3.02 -47.21
C LYS A 120 8.03 2.67 -46.92
N PRO A 121 7.69 1.39 -46.65
CA PRO A 121 6.34 1.05 -46.22
C PRO A 121 6.10 1.56 -44.80
N TYR A 122 4.99 2.27 -44.59
CA TYR A 122 4.51 2.59 -43.24
C TYR A 122 4.01 1.31 -42.57
N LYS A 123 4.65 0.90 -41.47
CA LYS A 123 4.36 -0.39 -40.79
C LYS A 123 3.37 -0.30 -39.63
N GLY A 124 2.85 0.89 -39.32
CA GLY A 124 1.94 1.12 -38.18
C GLY A 124 2.47 0.53 -36.85
N ASP A 125 1.58 0.45 -35.87
CA ASP A 125 1.81 -0.32 -34.64
C ASP A 125 1.14 -1.70 -34.81
N ARG A 126 1.96 -2.73 -35.12
CA ARG A 126 1.63 -4.16 -35.30
C ARG A 126 0.83 -4.52 -36.59
N GLU A 127 1.56 -5.15 -37.52
CA GLU A 127 1.14 -6.09 -38.59
C GLU A 127 -0.04 -5.78 -39.53
N HIS A 128 -0.76 -4.67 -39.38
CA HIS A 128 -1.75 -4.24 -40.37
C HIS A 128 -1.12 -3.22 -41.32
N ILE A 129 -0.91 -3.64 -42.57
CA ILE A 129 -0.62 -2.73 -43.67
C ILE A 129 -1.91 -1.92 -43.88
N VAL A 130 -2.00 -0.74 -43.25
CA VAL A 130 -3.12 0.17 -43.47
C VAL A 130 -2.91 0.86 -44.81
N SER A 131 -3.82 0.65 -45.74
CA SER A 131 -3.83 1.41 -46.99
C SER A 131 -4.09 2.89 -46.68
N LEU A 132 -3.18 3.78 -47.08
CA LEU A 132 -3.45 5.22 -46.98
C LEU A 132 -4.58 5.66 -47.91
N ASP A 133 -4.81 4.91 -48.99
CA ASP A 133 -5.79 5.26 -50.01
C ASP A 133 -7.21 4.84 -49.60
N ASN A 134 -7.34 3.89 -48.67
CA ASN A 134 -8.62 3.37 -48.21
C ASN A 134 -8.72 3.38 -46.67
N HIS A 135 -8.79 4.58 -46.11
CA HIS A 135 -8.89 4.80 -44.67
C HIS A 135 -10.22 5.44 -44.26
N GLY A 136 -10.60 5.26 -42.99
CA GLY A 136 -11.85 5.79 -42.41
C GLY A 136 -11.82 7.29 -42.09
N GLY A 137 -10.78 7.99 -42.54
CA GLY A 137 -10.62 9.43 -42.37
C GLY A 137 -9.77 9.82 -41.17
N LEU A 138 -9.75 11.13 -40.91
CA LEU A 138 -9.04 11.76 -39.79
C LEU A 138 -9.95 11.92 -38.56
N GLY A 139 -9.33 12.16 -37.40
CA GLY A 139 -10.05 12.54 -36.18
C GLY A 139 -10.20 11.42 -35.17
N PHE A 140 -9.34 10.40 -35.21
CA PHE A 140 -9.30 9.39 -34.17
C PHE A 140 -9.04 10.01 -32.79
N ASP A 141 -9.98 9.82 -31.87
CA ASP A 141 -9.82 10.13 -30.45
C ASP A 141 -10.03 8.86 -29.62
N ALA A 142 -8.92 8.32 -29.10
CA ALA A 142 -8.91 7.11 -28.29
C ALA A 142 -9.72 7.20 -26.98
N LYS A 143 -10.13 8.40 -26.57
CA LYS A 143 -10.92 8.64 -25.36
C LYS A 143 -12.42 8.57 -25.60
N ARG A 144 -12.88 8.64 -26.85
CA ARG A 144 -14.30 8.56 -27.16
C ARG A 144 -14.85 7.21 -26.71
N ASP A 145 -16.10 7.18 -26.29
CA ASP A 145 -16.75 5.92 -25.91
C ASP A 145 -16.72 4.92 -27.09
N PRO A 146 -16.67 3.61 -26.84
CA PRO A 146 -16.79 2.62 -27.90
C PRO A 146 -18.12 2.75 -28.65
N ASN A 147 -18.09 2.61 -29.97
CA ASN A 147 -19.32 2.52 -30.76
C ASN A 147 -19.94 1.11 -30.55
N PRO A 148 -21.15 0.99 -29.99
CA PRO A 148 -21.82 -0.29 -29.75
C PRO A 148 -21.94 -1.16 -31.01
N ASP A 149 -22.14 -0.52 -32.16
CA ASP A 149 -22.35 -1.19 -33.45
C ASP A 149 -21.06 -1.42 -34.24
N CYS A 150 -19.89 -1.15 -33.63
CA CYS A 150 -18.62 -1.33 -34.32
C CYS A 150 -18.38 -2.82 -34.65
N PRO A 151 -18.17 -3.21 -35.91
CA PRO A 151 -17.97 -4.59 -36.30
C PRO A 151 -16.59 -5.13 -35.88
N GLU A 152 -15.64 -4.25 -35.57
CA GLU A 152 -14.26 -4.63 -35.22
C GLU A 152 -14.09 -4.91 -33.72
N CYS A 153 -14.68 -4.06 -32.87
CA CYS A 153 -14.59 -4.25 -31.42
C CYS A 153 -15.91 -4.65 -30.76
N PHE A 154 -17.01 -4.77 -31.51
CA PHE A 154 -18.33 -5.19 -31.01
C PHE A 154 -18.80 -4.41 -29.78
N GLY A 155 -18.57 -3.09 -29.76
CA GLY A 155 -18.91 -2.23 -28.61
C GLY A 155 -17.99 -2.33 -27.39
N GLU A 156 -17.03 -3.25 -27.35
CA GLU A 156 -16.13 -3.44 -26.19
C GLU A 156 -15.01 -2.39 -26.10
N GLY A 157 -14.64 -1.83 -27.25
CA GLY A 157 -13.55 -0.87 -27.39
C GLY A 157 -12.17 -1.45 -27.08
N VAL A 158 -11.25 -0.58 -26.70
CA VAL A 158 -9.86 -0.91 -26.33
C VAL A 158 -9.59 -0.40 -24.93
N GLY A 159 -9.25 -1.34 -24.04
CA GLY A 159 -8.88 -1.04 -22.67
C GLY A 159 -7.46 -0.47 -22.56
N ARG A 160 -7.31 0.61 -21.80
CA ARG A 160 -6.04 1.30 -21.55
C ARG A 160 -5.95 1.64 -20.08
N MET A 161 -4.80 1.35 -19.48
CA MET A 161 -4.49 1.85 -18.15
C MET A 161 -4.21 3.35 -18.22
N HIS A 162 -4.84 4.11 -17.32
CA HIS A 162 -4.67 5.54 -17.21
C HIS A 162 -4.30 5.88 -15.77
N ALA A 163 -3.00 6.04 -15.52
CA ALA A 163 -2.51 6.63 -14.28
C ALA A 163 -2.80 8.14 -14.29
N LEU A 164 -3.43 8.64 -13.23
CA LEU A 164 -3.63 10.08 -13.05
C LEU A 164 -2.30 10.76 -12.71
N ASP A 165 -2.22 12.07 -12.96
CA ASP A 165 -1.04 12.87 -12.61
C ASP A 165 -0.89 12.92 -11.09
N SER A 166 0.13 12.26 -10.55
CA SER A 166 0.36 12.14 -9.10
C SER A 166 0.52 13.50 -8.41
N ARG A 167 0.94 14.54 -9.13
CA ARG A 167 1.05 15.92 -8.60
C ARG A 167 -0.32 16.55 -8.30
N LYS A 168 -1.39 16.01 -8.89
CA LYS A 168 -2.76 16.51 -8.78
C LYS A 168 -3.64 15.65 -7.87
N LEU A 169 -3.10 14.58 -7.28
CA LEU A 169 -3.83 13.77 -6.31
C LEU A 169 -4.11 14.59 -5.05
N THR A 170 -5.31 14.44 -4.51
CA THR A 170 -5.76 15.11 -3.28
C THR A 170 -6.46 14.13 -2.36
N GLY A 171 -6.76 14.55 -1.13
CA GLY A 171 -7.54 13.78 -0.17
C GLY A 171 -7.03 12.34 0.03
N ALA A 172 -7.96 11.39 0.07
CA ALA A 172 -7.67 9.98 0.31
C ALA A 172 -6.84 9.33 -0.81
N ALA A 173 -7.00 9.76 -2.07
CA ALA A 173 -6.20 9.26 -3.19
C ALA A 173 -4.71 9.61 -3.06
N LYS A 174 -4.40 10.81 -2.55
CA LYS A 174 -3.01 11.20 -2.26
C LYS A 174 -2.39 10.36 -1.16
N VAL A 175 -3.17 10.02 -0.13
CA VAL A 175 -2.73 9.17 0.98
C VAL A 175 -2.56 7.71 0.51
N LEU A 176 -3.42 7.24 -0.40
CA LEU A 176 -3.34 5.90 -0.99
C LEU A 176 -2.13 5.73 -1.91
N TYR A 177 -1.73 6.78 -2.63
CA TYR A 177 -0.59 6.73 -3.54
C TYR A 177 0.73 6.63 -2.77
N ARG A 178 1.44 5.52 -2.95
CA ARG A 178 2.75 5.26 -2.33
C ARG A 178 3.91 5.69 -3.23
N GLY A 179 3.76 5.52 -4.53
CA GLY A 179 4.82 5.82 -5.49
C GLY A 179 4.59 5.20 -6.86
N ALA A 180 5.58 5.32 -7.74
CA ALA A 180 5.59 4.64 -9.01
C ALA A 180 7.02 4.24 -9.37
N LYS A 181 7.18 3.11 -10.06
CA LYS A 181 8.48 2.63 -10.56
C LYS A 181 8.35 2.12 -11.98
N TYR A 182 9.43 2.28 -12.76
CA TYR A 182 9.53 1.63 -14.06
C TYR A 182 10.12 0.22 -13.89
N THR A 183 9.43 -0.76 -14.44
CA THR A 183 9.86 -2.16 -14.54
C THR A 183 10.14 -2.50 -16.00
N LYS A 184 10.63 -3.71 -16.26
CA LYS A 184 10.80 -4.22 -17.64
C LYS A 184 9.46 -4.27 -18.40
N ASP A 185 8.36 -4.44 -17.66
CA ASP A 185 7.01 -4.61 -18.20
C ASP A 185 6.23 -3.27 -18.27
N GLY A 186 6.81 -2.17 -17.79
CA GLY A 186 6.23 -0.82 -17.90
C GLY A 186 6.18 -0.06 -16.58
N LEU A 187 5.24 0.87 -16.46
CA LEU A 187 5.06 1.68 -15.25
C LEU A 187 4.21 0.90 -14.22
N GLU A 188 4.77 0.63 -13.04
CA GLU A 188 4.05 0.07 -11.90
C GLU A 188 3.68 1.19 -10.93
N ILE A 189 2.39 1.37 -10.67
CA ILE A 189 1.87 2.28 -9.66
C ILE A 189 1.75 1.53 -8.33
N GLN A 190 2.37 2.06 -7.29
CA GLN A 190 2.36 1.48 -5.95
C GLN A 190 1.35 2.23 -5.08
N MET A 191 0.55 1.47 -4.35
CA MET A 191 -0.47 1.98 -3.44
C MET A 191 -0.27 1.39 -2.04
N GLU A 192 -0.79 2.09 -1.04
CA GLU A 192 -0.90 1.55 0.31
C GLU A 192 -1.90 0.39 0.38
N ASP A 193 -1.67 -0.53 1.31
CA ASP A 193 -2.51 -1.71 1.48
C ASP A 193 -3.81 -1.37 2.22
N ARG A 194 -4.91 -1.32 1.46
CA ARG A 194 -6.26 -1.03 1.98
C ARG A 194 -6.78 -2.11 2.92
N ALA A 195 -6.47 -3.38 2.66
CA ALA A 195 -6.90 -4.48 3.51
C ALA A 195 -6.16 -4.40 4.85
N LYS A 196 -4.86 -4.12 4.80
CA LYS A 196 -4.05 -3.93 6.02
C LYS A 196 -4.51 -2.73 6.83
N ALA A 197 -4.90 -1.64 6.15
CA ALA A 197 -5.46 -0.47 6.80
C ALA A 197 -6.73 -0.81 7.62
N TRP A 198 -7.67 -1.53 7.02
CA TRP A 198 -8.87 -1.98 7.71
C TRP A 198 -8.61 -3.02 8.80
N GLU A 199 -7.65 -3.93 8.60
CA GLU A 199 -7.21 -4.87 9.63
C GLU A 199 -6.72 -4.13 10.88
N ASN A 200 -5.89 -3.09 10.70
CA ASN A 200 -5.37 -2.28 11.81
C ASN A 200 -6.49 -1.53 12.56
N VAL A 201 -7.47 -0.97 11.84
CA VAL A 201 -8.64 -0.32 12.45
C VAL A 201 -9.48 -1.36 13.22
N ALA A 202 -9.76 -2.51 12.62
CA ALA A 202 -10.56 -3.56 13.24
C ALA A 202 -9.89 -4.14 14.51
N LYS A 203 -8.56 -4.31 14.50
CA LYS A 203 -7.78 -4.68 15.70
C LYS A 203 -7.90 -3.64 16.80
N HIS A 204 -7.78 -2.35 16.46
CA HIS A 204 -7.93 -1.28 17.45
C HIS A 204 -9.33 -1.26 18.08
N LEU A 205 -10.37 -1.56 17.29
CA LEU A 205 -11.75 -1.66 17.76
C LEU A 205 -12.07 -2.98 18.48
N GLY A 206 -11.10 -3.89 18.63
CA GLY A 206 -11.29 -5.17 19.30
C GLY A 206 -12.18 -6.15 18.55
N MET A 207 -12.31 -6.02 17.22
CA MET A 207 -13.17 -6.89 16.40
C MET A 207 -12.63 -8.31 16.24
N PHE A 208 -11.36 -8.54 16.58
CA PHE A 208 -10.73 -9.85 16.60
C PHE A 208 -10.49 -10.30 18.03
N THR A 209 -11.03 -11.47 18.39
CA THR A 209 -10.66 -12.16 19.62
C THR A 209 -9.39 -12.97 19.37
N GLU A 210 -8.23 -12.47 19.78
CA GLU A 210 -7.04 -13.34 19.87
C GLU A 210 -7.27 -14.32 21.03
N LYS A 211 -7.46 -15.60 20.71
CA LYS A 211 -7.38 -16.66 21.72
C LYS A 211 -5.93 -16.75 22.19
N VAL A 212 -5.66 -16.25 23.38
CA VAL A 212 -4.38 -16.49 24.05
C VAL A 212 -4.40 -17.94 24.56
N GLU A 213 -3.81 -18.87 23.81
CA GLU A 213 -3.50 -20.19 24.35
C GLU A 213 -2.28 -20.08 25.28
N MET A 214 -2.52 -20.07 26.59
CA MET A 214 -1.45 -20.25 27.58
C MET A 214 -1.20 -21.74 27.80
N SER A 215 -0.23 -22.31 27.08
CA SER A 215 0.33 -23.64 27.40
C SER A 215 1.37 -23.52 28.53
N GLY A 216 0.90 -23.27 29.76
CA GLY A 216 1.73 -23.34 30.94
C GLY A 216 1.82 -24.78 31.45
N SER A 217 2.89 -25.50 31.16
CA SER A 217 3.22 -26.70 31.94
C SER A 217 3.68 -26.25 33.33
N MET A 218 2.76 -26.21 34.29
CA MET A 218 3.14 -26.09 35.70
C MET A 218 3.72 -27.42 36.16
N SER A 219 5.05 -27.53 36.19
CA SER A 219 5.72 -28.59 36.93
C SER A 219 5.65 -28.24 38.42
N LEU A 220 4.68 -28.83 39.12
CA LEU A 220 4.68 -28.93 40.57
C LEU A 220 5.79 -29.91 40.97
N ASN A 221 6.94 -29.40 41.41
CA ASN A 221 7.90 -30.19 42.17
C ASN A 221 7.33 -30.33 43.58
N VAL A 222 6.54 -31.39 43.80
CA VAL A 222 6.20 -31.85 45.16
C VAL A 222 7.48 -32.45 45.74
N THR A 223 7.99 -31.85 46.80
CA THR A 223 9.09 -32.43 47.57
C THR A 223 8.56 -33.54 48.48
N PRO A 224 9.35 -34.59 48.80
CA PRO A 224 8.89 -35.70 49.63
C PRO A 224 8.38 -35.29 51.02
N ASP A 225 8.70 -34.09 51.49
CA ASP A 225 8.26 -33.54 52.79
C ASP A 225 6.78 -33.10 52.80
N ASP A 226 6.11 -33.03 51.65
CA ASP A 226 4.70 -32.62 51.57
C ASP A 226 3.71 -33.79 51.74
N ALA A 227 4.20 -35.01 52.03
CA ALA A 227 3.40 -36.23 52.15
C ALA A 227 3.03 -36.62 53.59
N GLU A 228 3.41 -35.83 54.59
CA GLU A 228 3.01 -36.05 55.99
C GLU A 228 2.32 -34.81 56.58
N LEU A 229 1.02 -34.66 56.28
CA LEU A 229 0.02 -33.96 57.11
C LEU A 229 -1.40 -34.40 56.71
#